data_AF-A0A7X6TT38-F1
#
_entry.id   AF-A0A7X6TT38-F1
#
_cell.length_a   1.000
_cell.length_b   1.000
_cell.length_c   1.000
_cell.angle_alpha   90.00
_cell.angle_beta   90.00
_cell.angle_gamma   90.00
#
_symmetry.space_group_name_H-M   'P 1'
#
loop_
_entity.id
_entity.type
_entity.pdbx_description
1 polymer ?
#
loop_
_entity_poly.entity_id
_entity_poly.type
_entity_poly.pdbx_seq_one_letter_code
_entity_poly.pdbx_strand_id
1 'polypeptide(L)'
;MDELRKLLLSTVGAAAISIEKLDAAVQDLIEKGKLSVKEGKELREELIRKRRSESDEVLTKSMLEEIMDSFNFVHQRELNTLRERVEILEEKLTSKQDN
;
A
#
# COMPACT_ATOMS: atom_id res chain seq x y z
N MET A 1 -9.57 3.95 23.46
CA MET A 1 -9.01 3.87 22.10
C MET A 1 -8.59 5.22 21.53
N ASP A 2 -9.39 6.27 21.65
CA ASP A 2 -9.05 7.59 21.06
C ASP A 2 -7.79 8.23 21.65
N GLU A 3 -7.48 7.96 22.91
CA GLU A 3 -6.32 8.54 23.56
C GLU A 3 -5.01 7.88 23.11
N LEU A 4 -5.00 6.56 22.95
CA LEU A 4 -3.90 5.83 22.31
C LEU A 4 -3.73 6.30 20.86
N ARG A 5 -4.82 6.44 20.11
CA ARG A 5 -4.79 6.98 18.74
C ARG A 5 -4.20 8.37 18.68
N LYS A 6 -4.61 9.29 19.55
CA LYS A 6 -4.05 10.65 19.63
C LYS A 6 -2.56 10.63 19.99
N LEU A 7 -2.17 9.78 20.94
CA LEU A 7 -0.78 9.63 21.34
C LEU A 7 0.08 9.15 20.16
N LEU A 8 -0.34 8.06 19.51
CA LEU A 8 0.31 7.46 18.35
C LEU A 8 0.37 8.43 17.15
N LEU A 9 -0.73 9.13 16.86
CA LEU A 9 -0.79 10.17 15.83
C LEU A 9 0.18 11.32 16.11
N SER A 10 0.31 11.74 17.38
CA SER A 10 1.18 12.86 17.76
C SER A 10 2.68 12.52 17.73
N THR A 11 3.04 11.25 17.89
CA THR A 11 4.45 10.82 17.97
C THR A 11 5.02 10.35 16.64
N VAL A 12 4.24 9.66 15.80
CA VAL A 12 4.77 9.01 14.57
C VAL A 12 3.82 9.13 13.36
N GLY A 13 2.54 9.49 13.57
CA GLY A 13 1.51 9.40 12.54
C GLY A 13 1.00 7.96 12.35
N ALA A 14 -0.30 7.78 12.17
CA ALA A 14 -0.95 6.47 12.25
C ALA A 14 -0.46 5.43 11.23
N ALA A 15 0.02 5.87 10.06
CA ALA A 15 0.42 5.00 8.97
C ALA A 15 1.82 4.37 9.12
N ALA A 16 2.68 4.92 9.99
CA ALA A 16 4.09 4.51 10.10
C ALA A 16 4.44 3.82 11.45
N ILE A 17 3.45 3.34 12.20
CA ILE A 17 3.65 2.81 13.55
C ILE A 17 4.32 1.43 13.50
N SER A 18 5.49 1.28 14.09
CA SER A 18 6.11 -0.05 14.33
C SER A 18 5.53 -0.75 15.57
N ILE A 19 5.72 -2.07 15.69
CA ILE A 19 5.25 -2.84 16.87
C ILE A 19 5.93 -2.31 18.15
N GLU A 20 7.21 -1.94 18.08
CA GLU A 20 7.95 -1.37 19.22
C GLU A 20 7.36 -0.05 19.70
N LYS A 21 6.92 0.82 18.78
CA LYS A 21 6.26 2.10 19.12
C LYS A 21 4.87 1.89 19.70
N LEU A 22 4.17 0.85 19.25
CA LEU A 22 2.88 0.46 19.81
C LEU A 22 3.02 0.01 21.27
N ASP A 23 4.03 -0.81 21.56
CA ASP A 23 4.31 -1.31 22.91
C ASP A 23 4.64 -0.15 23.86
N ALA A 24 5.48 0.79 23.43
CA ALA A 24 5.79 1.99 24.20
C ALA A 24 4.55 2.86 24.50
N ALA A 25 3.65 3.00 23.52
CA ALA A 25 2.43 3.79 23.68
C ALA A 25 1.42 3.14 24.65
N VAL A 26 1.30 1.82 24.62
CA VAL A 26 0.47 1.06 25.58
C VAL A 26 1.08 1.16 26.98
N GLN A 27 2.40 1.03 27.10
CA GLN A 27 3.11 1.15 28.37
C GLN A 27 2.93 2.53 29.03
N ASP A 28 3.02 3.62 28.26
CA ASP A 28 2.80 4.99 28.74
C ASP A 28 1.37 5.19 29.30
N LEU A 29 0.38 4.53 28.72
CA LEU A 29 -1.00 4.56 29.25
C LEU A 29 -1.16 3.75 30.54
N ILE A 30 -0.41 2.66 30.71
CA ILE A 30 -0.37 1.90 31.97
C ILE A 30 0.29 2.74 33.06
N GLU A 31 1.43 3.37 32.76
CA GLU A 31 2.18 4.22 33.69
C GLU A 31 1.37 5.46 34.11
N LYS A 32 0.56 6.00 33.21
CA LYS A 32 -0.39 7.09 33.50
C LYS A 32 -1.64 6.64 34.24
N GLY A 33 -1.75 5.34 34.59
CA GLY A 33 -2.91 4.77 35.30
C GLY A 33 -4.19 4.75 34.46
N LYS A 34 -4.08 4.90 33.14
CA LYS A 34 -5.23 4.92 32.21
C LYS A 34 -5.62 3.54 31.72
N LEU A 35 -4.71 2.57 31.82
CA LEU A 35 -4.92 1.17 31.52
C LEU A 35 -4.34 0.33 32.66
N SER A 36 -5.03 -0.74 33.04
CA SER A 36 -4.42 -1.78 33.84
C SER A 36 -3.42 -2.59 33.01
N VAL A 37 -2.50 -3.29 33.68
CA VAL A 37 -1.53 -4.18 33.02
C VAL A 37 -2.22 -5.25 32.18
N LYS A 38 -3.39 -5.72 32.62
CA LYS A 38 -4.18 -6.73 31.90
C LYS A 38 -4.78 -6.15 30.62
N GLU A 39 -5.42 -4.99 30.71
CA GLU A 39 -6.03 -4.32 29.55
C GLU A 39 -4.98 -3.91 28.52
N GLY A 40 -3.78 -3.49 28.96
CA GLY A 40 -2.68 -3.19 28.05
C GLY A 40 -2.21 -4.42 27.26
N LYS A 41 -2.15 -5.60 27.88
CA LYS A 41 -1.80 -6.84 27.18
C LYS A 41 -2.86 -7.23 26.13
N GLU A 42 -4.14 -7.19 26.52
CA GLU A 42 -5.24 -7.50 25.60
C GLU A 42 -5.26 -6.53 24.41
N LEU A 43 -5.09 -5.24 24.67
CA LEU A 43 -5.05 -4.20 23.64
C LEU A 43 -3.89 -4.38 22.66
N ARG A 44 -2.70 -4.73 23.16
CA ARG A 44 -1.53 -5.02 22.33
C ARG A 44 -1.81 -6.17 21.36
N GLU A 45 -2.37 -7.27 21.87
CA GLU A 45 -2.70 -8.43 21.05
C GLU A 45 -3.75 -8.12 19.98
N GLU A 46 -4.77 -7.34 20.33
CA GLU A 46 -5.80 -6.91 19.40
C GLU A 46 -5.24 -6.03 18.28
N LEU A 47 -4.35 -5.08 18.61
CA LEU A 47 -3.71 -4.20 17.63
C LEU A 47 -2.77 -4.96 16.68
N ILE A 48 -2.01 -5.93 17.19
CA ILE A 48 -1.17 -6.80 16.35
C ILE A 48 -2.05 -7.66 15.42
N ARG A 49 -3.15 -8.21 15.95
CA ARG A 49 -4.10 -9.00 15.15
C ARG A 49 -4.74 -8.14 14.05
N LYS A 50 -5.19 -6.93 14.38
CA LYS A 50 -5.81 -6.01 13.44
C LYS A 50 -4.83 -5.55 12.35
N ARG A 51 -3.58 -5.28 12.71
CA ARG A 51 -2.53 -4.99 11.71
C ARG A 51 -2.35 -6.16 10.74
N ARG A 52 -2.33 -7.40 11.24
CA ARG A 52 -2.21 -8.59 10.38
C ARG A 52 -3.41 -8.74 9.44
N SER A 53 -4.63 -8.54 9.93
CA SER A 53 -5.82 -8.58 9.08
C SER A 53 -5.88 -7.44 8.06
N GLU A 54 -5.37 -6.25 8.40
CA GLU A 54 -5.28 -5.12 7.46
C GLU A 54 -4.15 -5.31 6.44
N SER A 55 -3.05 -5.99 6.80
CA SER A 55 -2.01 -6.36 5.83
C SER A 55 -2.43 -7.46 4.85
N ASP A 56 -3.50 -8.21 5.18
CA ASP A 56 -4.11 -9.17 4.26
C ASP A 56 -4.99 -8.48 3.18
N GLU A 57 -5.21 -7.17 3.25
CA GLU A 57 -5.49 -6.33 2.07
C GLU A 57 -4.22 -6.17 1.22
N VAL A 58 -3.66 -7.31 0.83
CA VAL A 58 -2.70 -7.44 -0.26
C VAL A 58 -3.31 -6.73 -1.45
N LEU A 59 -2.55 -5.84 -2.11
CA LEU A 59 -2.90 -5.23 -3.39
C LEU A 59 -3.63 -6.26 -4.26
N THR A 60 -4.95 -6.17 -4.29
CA THR A 60 -5.75 -7.14 -5.01
C THR A 60 -5.55 -6.89 -6.49
N LYS A 61 -5.65 -7.95 -7.30
CA LYS A 61 -5.54 -7.82 -8.76
C LYS A 61 -6.48 -6.73 -9.30
N SER A 62 -7.66 -6.58 -8.71
CA SER A 62 -8.63 -5.53 -9.01
C SER A 62 -8.15 -4.11 -8.66
N MET A 63 -7.53 -3.91 -7.48
CA MET A 63 -6.98 -2.61 -7.10
C MET A 63 -5.79 -2.22 -8.00
N LEU A 64 -4.98 -3.21 -8.40
CA LEU A 64 -3.88 -2.99 -9.32
C LEU A 64 -4.40 -2.65 -10.73
N GLU A 65 -5.42 -3.35 -11.23
CA GLU A 65 -6.08 -3.07 -12.51
C GLU A 65 -6.68 -1.64 -12.52
N GLU A 66 -7.34 -1.23 -11.45
CA GLU A 66 -7.93 0.12 -11.33
C GLU A 66 -6.85 1.22 -11.30
N ILE A 67 -5.72 0.98 -10.62
CA ILE A 67 -4.57 1.87 -10.65
C ILE A 67 -3.99 1.95 -12.07
N MET A 68 -3.80 0.82 -12.75
CA MET A 68 -3.27 0.79 -14.12
C MET A 68 -4.18 1.56 -15.10
N ASP A 69 -5.49 1.41 -14.97
CA ASP A 69 -6.46 2.16 -15.78
C ASP A 69 -6.43 3.67 -15.45
N SER A 70 -6.35 4.04 -14.17
CA SER A 70 -6.30 5.44 -13.74
C SER A 70 -5.08 6.21 -14.25
N PHE A 71 -3.96 5.51 -14.46
CA PHE A 71 -2.71 6.08 -14.99
C PHE A 71 -2.55 5.87 -16.51
N ASN A 72 -3.59 5.42 -17.24
CA ASN A 72 -3.52 5.08 -18.67
C ASN A 72 -2.29 4.21 -19.00
N PHE A 73 -1.99 3.25 -18.15
CA PHE A 73 -0.77 2.46 -18.25
C PHE A 73 -0.89 1.47 -19.41
N VAL A 74 -0.14 1.70 -20.49
CA VAL A 74 -0.19 0.84 -21.68
C VAL A 74 0.38 -0.54 -21.36
N HIS A 75 -0.35 -1.60 -21.70
CA HIS A 75 0.14 -2.96 -21.54
C HIS A 75 1.29 -3.25 -22.52
N GLN A 76 2.31 -3.97 -22.07
CA GLN A 76 3.48 -4.33 -22.89
C GLN A 76 3.09 -5.01 -24.22
N ARG A 77 1.99 -5.78 -24.22
CA ARG A 77 1.44 -6.42 -25.42
C ARG A 77 0.99 -5.41 -26.46
N GLU A 78 0.24 -4.39 -26.05
CA GLU A 78 -0.27 -3.34 -26.94
C GLU A 78 0.88 -2.50 -27.51
N LEU A 79 1.90 -2.24 -26.69
CA LEU A 79 3.11 -1.53 -27.12
C LEU A 79 3.90 -2.33 -28.18
N ASN A 80 3.98 -3.65 -28.01
CA ASN A 80 4.61 -4.53 -29.00
C ASN A 80 3.81 -4.62 -30.29
N THR A 81 2.48 -4.74 -30.23
CA THR A 81 1.62 -4.71 -31.43
C THR A 81 1.75 -3.38 -32.18
N LEU A 82 1.84 -2.27 -31.46
CA LEU A 82 2.05 -0.97 -32.10
C LEU A 82 3.43 -0.89 -32.76
N ARG A 83 4.48 -1.39 -32.10
CA ARG A 83 5.84 -1.44 -32.66
C ARG A 83 5.89 -2.26 -33.96
N GLU A 84 5.29 -3.44 -33.97
CA GLU A 84 5.23 -4.31 -35.15
C GLU A 84 4.47 -3.64 -36.30
N ARG A 85 3.35 -2.96 -36.00
CA ARG A 85 2.60 -2.19 -37.01
C ARG A 85 3.41 -1.02 -37.56
N VAL A 86 4.19 -0.33 -36.73
CA VAL A 86 5.07 0.76 -37.15
C VAL A 86 6.16 0.22 -38.08
N GLU A 87 6.80 -0.89 -37.72
CA GLU A 87 7.84 -1.53 -38.53
C GLU A 87 7.33 -1.94 -39.93
N ILE A 88 6.15 -2.56 -39.99
CA ILE A 88 5.50 -2.90 -41.28
C ILE A 88 5.21 -1.65 -42.13
N LEU A 89 4.83 -0.53 -41.48
CA LEU A 89 4.56 0.73 -42.20
C LEU A 89 5.85 1.36 -42.70
N GLU A 90 6.91 1.33 -41.91
CA GLU A 90 8.25 1.82 -42.28
C GLU A 90 8.82 1.03 -43.47
N GLU A 91 8.72 -0.30 -43.47
CA GLU A 91 9.11 -1.13 -44.61
C GLU A 91 8.31 -0.81 -45.89
N LYS A 92 7.00 -0.60 -45.75
CA LYS A 92 6.12 -0.23 -46.86
C LYS A 92 6.40 1.16 -47.42
N LEU A 93 6.87 2.09 -46.59
CA LEU A 93 7.27 3.42 -47.04
C LEU A 93 8.62 3.36 -47.77
N THR A 94 9.57 2.62 -47.23
CA THR A 94 10.91 2.45 -47.82
C THR A 94 10.82 1.79 -49.20
N SER A 95 10.06 0.69 -49.31
CA SER A 95 9.81 0.00 -50.59
C SER A 95 9.04 0.82 -51.64
N LYS A 96 8.42 1.94 -51.22
CA LYS A 96 7.68 2.84 -52.11
C LYS A 96 8.47 4.11 -52.49
N GLN A 97 9.59 4.37 -51.83
CA GLN A 97 10.53 5.45 -52.20
C GLN A 97 11.62 4.98 -53.18
N ASP A 98 11.89 3.67 -53.23
CA ASP A 98 12.90 3.07 -54.12
C ASP A 98 12.34 2.71 -55.52
N ASN A 99 11.15 3.20 -55.88
CA ASN A 99 10.47 3.00 -57.17
C ASN A 99 9.88 4.33 -57.67
#